data_AF-A0AAE1T3C6-F1
#
_entry.id   AF-A0AAE1T3C6-F1
#
_cell.length_a   1.000
_cell.length_b   1.000
_cell.length_c   1.000
_cell.angle_alpha   90.00
_cell.angle_beta   90.00
_cell.angle_gamma   90.00
#
_symmetry.space_group_name_H-M   'P 1'
#
loop_
_entity.id
_entity.type
_entity.pdbx_description
1 polymer ?
#
loop_
_entity_poly.entity_id
_entity_poly.type
_entity_poly.pdbx_seq_one_letter_code
_entity_poly.pdbx_strand_id
1 'polypeptide(L)'
;MVEHLSKILSNSEKVFDFVVNEGHGVKGLCDMGIEVLPKQYIQPLEERITTSTIITDDSIPIIDASNWDDPKVADQICKAAQNWGFFQVINHGVPIEVLDNIKETSHRFFNLPAEEKKKYTKENSVTSNVRYGTSFTPEAEKTLGWRDYLSLVHVSDDEATSFWPTSCREEPLDYLKKCDAVIRKILNLLMGGLNVKAIDKEKEELLMGSRRINFNYYPKCPNPELSVGVGRHSDISTITVLLQDNIGGLYVKKLDTNVWIHVPPVNGALVINIGDALQIMSNDQYKSVEHRVIANGSKNRVSVPIFLHPKPTSVIGPLQELLENGKKPIYKQILYADYTNIFFSKGHDGKDTVEFAKI
;
A
#
# COMPACT_ATOMS: atom_id res chain seq x y z
N MET A 1 24.15 -10.59 25.04
CA MET A 1 23.55 -10.31 23.72
C MET A 1 23.61 -11.53 22.80
N VAL A 2 24.80 -12.11 22.55
CA VAL A 2 24.99 -13.28 21.67
C VAL A 2 24.20 -14.53 22.11
N GLU A 3 24.21 -14.90 23.39
CA GLU A 3 23.46 -16.06 23.90
C GLU A 3 21.93 -15.87 23.79
N HIS A 4 21.44 -14.64 24.01
CA HIS A 4 20.02 -14.32 23.89
C HIS A 4 19.56 -14.39 22.44
N LEU A 5 20.36 -13.86 21.50
CA LEU A 5 20.10 -13.94 20.07
C LEU A 5 20.11 -15.40 19.57
N SER A 6 21.13 -16.18 19.96
CA SER A 6 21.20 -17.60 19.64
C SER A 6 19.98 -18.37 20.14
N LYS A 7 19.45 -18.02 21.32
CA LYS A 7 18.25 -18.66 21.89
C LYS A 7 16.98 -18.33 21.11
N ILE A 8 16.84 -17.11 20.60
CA ILE A 8 15.68 -16.68 19.79
C ILE A 8 15.74 -17.34 18.41
N LEU A 9 16.90 -17.27 17.73
CA LEU A 9 17.06 -17.82 16.39
C LEU A 9 17.08 -19.36 16.34
N SER A 10 17.18 -20.05 17.48
CA SER A 10 17.27 -21.51 17.54
C SER A 10 16.00 -22.24 17.10
N ASN A 11 14.82 -21.59 17.15
CA ASN A 11 13.53 -22.20 16.85
C ASN A 11 12.61 -21.18 16.17
N SER A 12 11.87 -21.62 15.15
CA SER A 12 10.91 -20.78 14.44
C SER A 12 9.80 -20.22 15.33
N GLU A 13 9.34 -20.98 16.32
CA GLU A 13 8.31 -20.52 17.25
C GLU A 13 8.80 -19.35 18.10
N LYS A 14 10.07 -19.38 18.54
CA LYS A 14 10.64 -18.30 19.36
C LYS A 14 10.86 -17.02 18.56
N VAL A 15 11.22 -17.14 17.28
CA VAL A 15 11.29 -15.97 16.39
C VAL A 15 9.89 -15.39 16.20
N PHE A 16 8.88 -16.23 15.96
CA PHE A 16 7.50 -15.75 15.81
C PHE A 16 7.01 -15.07 17.08
N ASP A 17 7.26 -15.68 18.24
CA ASP A 17 6.88 -15.12 19.54
C ASP A 17 7.52 -13.74 19.79
N PHE A 18 8.84 -13.64 19.61
CA PHE A 18 9.57 -12.37 19.73
C PHE A 18 9.06 -11.28 18.76
N VAL A 19 8.94 -11.63 17.48
CA VAL A 19 8.57 -10.66 16.44
C VAL A 19 7.11 -10.24 16.54
N VAL A 20 6.21 -11.21 16.66
CA VAL A 20 4.77 -11.02 16.52
C VAL A 20 4.11 -10.83 17.89
N ASN A 21 4.23 -11.80 18.79
CA ASN A 21 3.49 -11.81 20.06
C ASN A 21 4.04 -10.79 21.08
N GLU A 22 5.36 -10.65 21.14
CA GLU A 22 6.04 -9.65 21.98
C GLU A 22 6.09 -8.27 21.31
N GLY A 23 5.75 -8.17 20.01
CA GLY A 23 5.63 -6.90 19.30
C GLY A 23 6.98 -6.24 18.93
N HIS A 24 8.10 -6.96 19.00
CA HIS A 24 9.40 -6.40 18.60
C HIS A 24 9.48 -6.10 17.10
N GLY A 25 8.73 -6.84 16.27
CA GLY A 25 8.76 -6.73 14.81
C GLY A 25 10.10 -7.15 14.20
N VAL A 26 10.20 -7.07 12.86
CA VAL A 26 11.45 -7.32 12.16
C VAL A 26 12.49 -6.23 12.42
N LYS A 27 12.07 -5.03 12.84
CA LYS A 27 12.99 -4.00 13.33
C LYS A 27 13.73 -4.46 14.56
N GLY A 28 13.04 -5.07 15.53
CA GLY A 28 13.67 -5.61 16.73
C GLY A 28 14.72 -6.68 16.39
N LEU A 29 14.43 -7.58 15.45
CA LEU A 29 15.43 -8.55 14.95
C LEU A 29 16.64 -7.86 14.32
N CYS A 30 16.41 -6.84 13.48
CA CYS A 30 17.49 -6.06 12.88
C CYS A 30 18.36 -5.37 13.93
N ASP A 31 17.75 -4.77 14.96
CA ASP A 31 18.44 -4.07 16.05
C ASP A 31 19.31 -5.02 16.90
N MET A 32 19.02 -6.33 16.89
CA MET A 32 19.87 -7.35 17.52
C MET A 32 21.14 -7.69 16.72
N GLY A 33 21.31 -7.12 15.51
CA GLY A 33 22.49 -7.33 14.68
C GLY A 33 22.56 -8.71 14.03
N ILE A 34 21.42 -9.25 13.58
CA ILE A 34 21.42 -10.53 12.85
C ILE A 34 22.25 -10.45 11.56
N GLU A 35 23.07 -11.46 11.32
CA GLU A 35 23.88 -11.59 10.11
C GLU A 35 23.25 -12.51 9.06
N VAL A 36 22.33 -13.36 9.49
CA VAL A 36 21.65 -14.35 8.63
C VAL A 36 20.15 -14.21 8.80
N LEU A 37 19.45 -14.17 7.67
CA LEU A 37 17.99 -14.08 7.65
C LEU A 37 17.35 -15.36 8.24
N PRO A 38 16.39 -15.26 9.18
CA PRO A 38 15.67 -16.44 9.67
C PRO A 38 14.87 -17.11 8.55
N LYS A 39 14.76 -18.44 8.60
CA LYS A 39 14.12 -19.26 7.54
C LYS A 39 12.71 -18.82 7.17
N GLN A 40 11.96 -18.23 8.10
CA GLN A 40 10.58 -17.79 7.91
C GLN A 40 10.44 -16.60 6.95
N TYR A 41 11.54 -15.90 6.65
CA TYR A 41 11.57 -14.75 5.75
C TYR A 41 12.22 -15.07 4.41
N ILE A 42 12.71 -16.30 4.22
CA ILE A 42 13.32 -16.76 2.97
C ILE A 42 12.20 -17.10 1.98
N GLN A 43 12.03 -16.23 1.00
CA GLN A 43 11.00 -16.36 -0.03
C GLN A 43 11.24 -17.59 -0.92
N PRO A 44 10.18 -18.22 -1.44
CA PRO A 44 10.30 -19.23 -2.51
C PRO A 44 11.05 -18.67 -3.72
N LEU A 45 11.66 -19.55 -4.53
CA LEU A 45 12.52 -19.11 -5.63
C LEU A 45 11.75 -18.27 -6.65
N GLU A 46 10.50 -18.65 -6.93
CA GLU A 46 9.56 -17.97 -7.81
C GLU A 46 9.16 -16.57 -7.32
N GLU A 47 9.27 -16.30 -6.02
CA GLU A 47 8.96 -14.98 -5.44
C GLU A 47 10.20 -14.08 -5.33
N ARG A 48 11.42 -14.61 -5.49
CA ARG A 48 12.65 -13.81 -5.49
C ARG A 48 12.80 -13.10 -6.83
N ILE A 49 13.05 -11.78 -6.78
CA ILE A 49 13.36 -11.04 -8.00
C ILE A 49 14.80 -11.33 -8.42
N THR A 50 14.99 -11.72 -9.67
CA THR A 50 16.31 -11.85 -10.30
C THR A 50 16.56 -10.68 -11.24
N THR A 51 17.83 -10.35 -11.48
CA THR A 51 18.20 -9.29 -12.44
C THR A 51 17.64 -9.53 -13.84
N SER A 52 17.41 -10.80 -14.23
CA SER A 52 16.83 -11.17 -15.52
C SER A 52 15.35 -10.81 -15.69
N THR A 53 14.64 -10.53 -14.60
CA THR A 53 13.21 -10.13 -14.66
C THR A 53 13.01 -8.64 -14.42
N ILE A 54 14.09 -7.87 -14.21
CA ILE A 54 14.03 -6.42 -14.02
C ILE A 54 14.39 -5.72 -15.34
N ILE A 55 13.58 -4.76 -15.76
CA ILE A 55 13.95 -3.82 -16.82
C ILE A 55 14.30 -2.47 -16.18
N THR A 56 15.44 -1.89 -16.59
CA THR A 56 15.94 -0.60 -16.10
C THR A 56 15.64 0.57 -17.03
N ASP A 57 15.36 0.30 -18.30
CA ASP A 57 15.23 1.32 -19.34
C ASP A 57 13.79 1.81 -19.53
N ASP A 58 12.87 1.32 -18.69
CA ASP A 58 11.46 1.67 -18.71
C ASP A 58 11.05 2.23 -17.35
N SER A 59 10.09 3.14 -17.32
CA SER A 59 9.64 3.79 -16.09
C SER A 59 8.16 4.15 -16.17
N ILE A 60 7.47 4.08 -15.03
CA ILE A 60 6.09 4.54 -14.96
C ILE A 60 6.01 6.06 -15.30
N PRO A 61 4.90 6.53 -15.90
CA PRO A 61 4.75 7.94 -16.26
C PRO A 61 4.93 8.88 -15.05
N ILE A 62 5.63 9.99 -15.27
CA ILE A 62 5.72 11.12 -14.31
C ILE A 62 4.88 12.26 -14.88
N ILE A 63 3.93 12.74 -14.09
CA ILE A 63 2.94 13.74 -14.51
C ILE A 63 3.14 15.00 -13.68
N ASP A 64 3.38 16.12 -14.36
CA ASP A 64 3.46 17.44 -13.73
C ASP A 64 2.04 17.99 -13.53
N ALA A 65 1.61 18.10 -12.27
CA ALA A 65 0.30 18.58 -11.89
C ALA A 65 0.31 20.04 -11.38
N SER A 66 1.29 20.84 -11.81
CA SER A 66 1.33 22.28 -11.55
C SER A 66 0.11 23.03 -12.11
N ASN A 67 -0.51 22.51 -13.19
CA ASN A 67 -1.76 23.03 -13.74
C ASN A 67 -2.80 21.91 -13.92
N TRP A 68 -3.62 21.69 -12.90
CA TRP A 68 -4.68 20.67 -12.92
C TRP A 68 -5.79 20.90 -13.95
N ASP A 69 -5.95 22.14 -14.42
CA ASP A 69 -6.97 22.50 -15.42
C ASP A 69 -6.48 22.27 -16.86
N ASP A 70 -5.20 21.93 -17.08
CA ASP A 70 -4.69 21.57 -18.39
C ASP A 70 -5.28 20.21 -18.84
N PRO A 71 -6.02 20.15 -19.97
CA PRO A 71 -6.56 18.89 -20.50
C PRO A 71 -5.49 17.82 -20.74
N LYS A 72 -4.22 18.19 -20.94
CA LYS A 72 -3.12 17.24 -21.08
C LYS A 72 -2.85 16.46 -19.80
N VAL A 73 -3.00 17.09 -18.62
CA VAL A 73 -2.84 16.41 -17.34
C VAL A 73 -3.92 15.34 -17.17
N ALA A 74 -5.16 15.68 -17.54
CA ALA A 74 -6.28 14.72 -17.55
C ALA A 74 -6.01 13.52 -18.47
N ASP A 75 -5.59 13.78 -19.71
CA ASP A 75 -5.26 12.75 -20.70
C ASP A 75 -4.09 11.86 -20.24
N GLN A 76 -3.02 12.45 -19.69
CA GLN A 76 -1.88 11.72 -19.16
C GLN A 76 -2.26 10.81 -17.98
N ILE A 77 -3.06 11.31 -17.04
CA ILE A 77 -3.53 10.51 -15.89
C ILE A 77 -4.39 9.33 -16.38
N CYS A 78 -5.35 9.58 -17.28
CA CYS A 78 -6.21 8.53 -17.80
C CYS A 78 -5.41 7.48 -18.59
N LYS A 79 -4.49 7.91 -19.46
CA LYS A 79 -3.62 6.99 -20.22
C LYS A 79 -2.68 6.20 -19.32
N ALA A 80 -2.15 6.82 -18.26
CA ALA A 80 -1.34 6.10 -17.28
C ALA A 80 -2.16 5.05 -16.53
N ALA A 81 -3.37 5.40 -16.06
CA ALA A 81 -4.28 4.46 -15.42
C ALA A 81 -4.69 3.30 -16.34
N GLN A 82 -4.83 3.52 -17.65
CA GLN A 82 -5.18 2.50 -18.65
C GLN A 82 -3.99 1.60 -19.03
N ASN A 83 -2.81 2.18 -19.25
CA ASN A 83 -1.68 1.47 -19.86
C ASN A 83 -0.64 0.98 -18.86
N TRP A 84 -0.67 1.52 -17.64
CA TRP A 84 0.31 1.23 -16.59
C TRP A 84 -0.35 0.83 -15.28
N GLY A 85 -1.52 1.40 -14.97
CA GLY A 85 -2.13 1.29 -13.65
C GLY A 85 -1.38 2.03 -12.55
N PHE A 86 -0.27 2.69 -12.90
CA PHE A 86 0.66 3.39 -12.02
C PHE A 86 1.14 4.67 -12.68
N PHE A 87 1.36 5.72 -11.89
CA PHE A 87 2.06 6.94 -12.30
C PHE A 87 2.60 7.68 -11.09
N GLN A 88 3.59 8.55 -11.29
CA GLN A 88 4.02 9.52 -10.30
C GLN A 88 3.42 10.88 -10.62
N VAL A 89 3.04 11.63 -9.59
CA VAL A 89 2.61 13.02 -9.71
C VAL A 89 3.62 13.90 -8.99
N ILE A 90 4.06 14.96 -9.65
CA ILE A 90 4.90 16.03 -9.09
C ILE A 90 4.15 17.37 -9.14
N ASN A 91 4.62 18.36 -8.38
CA ASN A 91 3.99 19.69 -8.31
C ASN A 91 2.48 19.64 -7.97
N HIS A 92 2.04 18.61 -7.23
CA HIS A 92 0.63 18.37 -6.89
C HIS A 92 0.06 19.38 -5.88
N GLY A 93 0.91 20.16 -5.21
CA GLY A 93 0.52 21.22 -4.28
C GLY A 93 0.44 20.81 -2.81
N VAL A 94 0.80 19.58 -2.45
CA VAL A 94 1.02 19.23 -1.04
C VAL A 94 2.39 19.79 -0.64
N PRO A 95 2.51 20.56 0.46
CA PRO A 95 3.79 21.12 0.86
C PRO A 95 4.82 20.03 1.18
N ILE A 96 6.06 20.22 0.72
CA ILE A 96 7.16 19.26 0.95
C ILE A 96 7.38 18.99 2.44
N GLU A 97 7.27 20.02 3.27
CA GLU A 97 7.38 19.90 4.73
C GLU A 97 6.38 18.88 5.31
N VAL A 98 5.16 18.80 4.76
CA VAL A 98 4.15 17.82 5.21
C VAL A 98 4.59 16.40 4.84
N LEU A 99 5.17 16.21 3.65
CA LEU A 99 5.71 14.94 3.21
C LEU A 99 6.91 14.49 4.05
N ASP A 100 7.79 15.43 4.40
CA ASP A 100 8.96 15.15 5.22
C ASP A 100 8.57 14.84 6.68
N ASN A 101 7.68 15.64 7.27
CA ASN A 101 7.17 15.45 8.63
C ASN A 101 6.53 14.07 8.80
N ILE A 102 5.74 13.59 7.82
CA ILE A 102 5.10 12.28 7.95
C ILE A 102 6.09 11.11 7.83
N LYS A 103 7.15 11.25 7.02
CA LYS A 103 8.25 10.27 6.96
C LYS A 103 9.02 10.22 8.27
N GLU A 104 9.37 11.37 8.84
CA GLU A 104 10.06 11.47 10.13
C GLU A 104 9.21 10.90 11.27
N THR A 105 7.91 11.17 11.23
CA THR A 105 6.94 10.65 12.19
C THR A 105 6.83 9.13 12.14
N SER A 106 6.84 8.54 10.94
CA SER A 106 6.94 7.08 10.78
C SER A 106 8.21 6.55 11.46
N HIS A 107 9.38 7.11 11.18
CA HIS A 107 10.63 6.72 11.86
C HIS A 107 10.54 6.82 13.39
N ARG A 108 9.99 7.93 13.90
CA ARG A 108 9.81 8.16 15.33
C ARG A 108 8.91 7.10 15.98
N PHE A 109 7.79 6.75 15.36
CA PHE A 109 6.92 5.69 15.87
C PHE A 109 7.64 4.34 15.95
N PHE A 110 8.34 3.92 14.89
CA PHE A 110 9.02 2.61 14.89
C PHE A 110 10.24 2.54 15.82
N ASN A 111 10.80 3.70 16.19
CA ASN A 111 11.87 3.82 17.19
C ASN A 111 11.38 3.84 18.64
N LEU A 112 10.06 3.85 18.88
CA LEU A 112 9.53 3.67 20.24
C LEU A 112 9.89 2.28 20.80
N PRO A 113 9.95 2.13 22.14
CA PRO A 113 10.10 0.83 22.78
C PRO A 113 9.04 -0.17 22.31
N ALA A 114 9.38 -1.46 22.28
CA ALA A 114 8.46 -2.52 21.88
C ALA A 114 7.15 -2.48 22.69
N GLU A 115 7.23 -2.26 24.01
CA GLU A 115 6.07 -2.13 24.90
C GLU A 115 5.11 -1.00 24.50
N GLU A 116 5.62 0.11 23.96
CA GLU A 116 4.78 1.22 23.51
C GLU A 116 4.08 0.89 22.19
N LYS A 117 4.77 0.20 21.27
CA LYS A 117 4.18 -0.23 19.99
C LYS A 117 3.19 -1.39 20.19
N LYS A 118 3.47 -2.28 21.14
CA LYS A 118 2.66 -3.46 21.47
C LYS A 118 1.23 -3.10 21.86
N LYS A 119 1.01 -1.93 22.45
CA LYS A 119 -0.33 -1.38 22.77
C LYS A 119 -1.26 -1.30 21.56
N TYR A 120 -0.70 -1.27 20.35
CA TYR A 120 -1.46 -1.15 19.11
C TYR A 120 -1.55 -2.46 18.34
N THR A 121 -1.09 -3.61 18.86
CA THR A 121 -1.30 -4.89 18.16
C THR A 121 -2.79 -5.26 18.13
N LYS A 122 -3.15 -6.24 17.29
CA LYS A 122 -4.53 -6.69 17.12
C LYS A 122 -5.19 -7.09 18.45
N GLU A 123 -4.41 -7.63 19.38
CA GLU A 123 -4.86 -8.14 20.68
C GLU A 123 -4.97 -7.05 21.74
N ASN A 124 -4.16 -5.98 21.63
CA ASN A 124 -4.01 -4.96 22.68
C ASN A 124 -4.64 -3.61 22.31
N SER A 125 -4.86 -3.34 21.03
CA SER A 125 -5.45 -2.09 20.57
C SER A 125 -6.89 -1.97 21.06
N VAL A 126 -7.24 -0.78 21.55
CA VAL A 126 -8.59 -0.48 22.06
C VAL A 126 -9.64 -0.37 20.96
N THR A 127 -9.22 -0.32 19.70
CA THR A 127 -10.07 -0.26 18.50
C THR A 127 -9.50 -1.11 17.38
N SER A 128 -10.36 -1.67 16.53
CA SER A 128 -9.95 -2.38 15.32
C SER A 128 -9.40 -1.46 14.22
N ASN A 129 -9.59 -0.14 14.36
CA ASN A 129 -9.16 0.87 13.39
C ASN A 129 -7.69 1.26 13.52
N VAL A 130 -7.00 0.81 14.57
CA VAL A 130 -5.57 1.02 14.78
C VAL A 130 -4.90 -0.33 14.98
N ARG A 131 -3.91 -0.64 14.13
CA ARG A 131 -3.19 -1.91 14.18
C ARG A 131 -1.72 -1.76 13.85
N TYR A 132 -0.86 -1.97 14.84
CA TYR A 132 0.55 -2.29 14.66
C TYR A 132 0.72 -3.79 14.41
N GLY A 133 1.63 -4.13 13.51
CA GLY A 133 1.95 -5.51 13.19
C GLY A 133 3.23 -5.63 12.38
N THR A 134 3.52 -6.86 11.97
CA THR A 134 4.63 -7.19 11.07
C THR A 134 4.13 -8.07 9.93
N SER A 135 4.91 -8.19 8.87
CA SER A 135 4.51 -8.87 7.63
C SER A 135 3.18 -8.31 7.09
N PHE A 136 2.33 -9.14 6.47
CA PHE A 136 0.98 -8.78 6.07
C PHE A 136 -0.07 -9.36 7.03
N THR A 137 -0.18 -10.69 7.04
CA THR A 137 -1.06 -11.48 7.92
C THR A 137 -0.25 -12.71 8.36
N PRO A 138 0.63 -12.56 9.37
CA PRO A 138 1.61 -13.59 9.73
C PRO A 138 1.02 -14.99 9.93
N GLU A 139 -0.21 -15.08 10.43
CA GLU A 139 -0.89 -16.35 10.71
C GLU A 139 -1.39 -17.08 9.46
N ALA A 140 -1.61 -16.34 8.36
CA ALA A 140 -2.07 -16.89 7.08
C ALA A 140 -0.94 -17.03 6.04
N GLU A 141 0.24 -16.48 6.33
CA GLU A 141 1.38 -16.45 5.43
C GLU A 141 2.26 -17.70 5.55
N LYS A 142 2.66 -18.28 4.41
CA LYS A 142 3.66 -19.37 4.37
C LYS A 142 5.08 -18.86 4.59
N THR A 143 5.37 -17.67 4.08
CA THR A 143 6.65 -16.96 4.24
C THR A 143 6.36 -15.52 4.58
N LEU A 144 7.01 -15.00 5.62
CA LEU A 144 6.79 -13.65 6.13
C LEU A 144 7.53 -12.60 5.28
N GLY A 145 6.96 -11.41 5.20
CA GLY A 145 7.58 -10.21 4.66
C GLY A 145 8.49 -9.52 5.69
N TRP A 146 9.59 -8.94 5.21
CA TRP A 146 10.54 -8.15 6.00
C TRP A 146 10.06 -6.70 6.16
N ARG A 147 8.94 -6.54 6.88
CA ARG A 147 8.27 -5.24 7.08
C ARG A 147 7.53 -5.19 8.40
N ASP A 148 7.65 -4.09 9.13
CA ASP A 148 6.72 -3.71 10.19
C ASP A 148 5.75 -2.64 9.68
N TYR A 149 4.54 -2.60 10.24
CA TYR A 149 3.54 -1.60 9.86
C TYR A 149 2.73 -1.09 11.04
N LEU A 150 2.24 0.14 10.92
CA LEU A 150 1.14 0.71 11.69
C LEU A 150 0.04 1.10 10.70
N SER A 151 -1.13 0.49 10.82
CA SER A 151 -2.31 0.76 10.01
C SER A 151 -3.28 1.61 10.81
N LEU A 152 -3.70 2.74 10.24
CA LEU A 152 -4.62 3.70 10.85
C LEU A 152 -5.80 3.92 9.89
N VAL A 153 -6.98 3.46 10.27
CA VAL A 153 -8.22 3.75 9.55
C VAL A 153 -8.75 5.10 10.06
N HIS A 154 -8.99 6.02 9.13
CA HIS A 154 -9.59 7.33 9.42
C HIS A 154 -11.10 7.24 9.21
N VAL A 155 -11.84 7.44 10.31
CA VAL A 155 -13.31 7.50 10.32
C VAL A 155 -13.76 8.93 10.64
N SER A 156 -13.17 9.54 11.68
CA SER A 156 -13.32 10.95 12.04
C SER A 156 -12.10 11.45 12.80
N ASP A 157 -11.95 12.78 12.87
CA ASP A 157 -10.86 13.42 13.62
C ASP A 157 -11.00 13.17 15.14
N ASP A 158 -12.22 13.06 15.65
CA ASP A 158 -12.49 12.73 17.06
C ASP A 158 -12.04 11.30 17.40
N GLU A 159 -12.31 10.34 16.52
CA GLU A 159 -11.86 8.96 16.69
C GLU A 159 -10.34 8.88 16.61
N ALA A 160 -9.74 9.53 15.62
CA ALA A 160 -8.28 9.59 15.46
C ALA A 160 -7.62 10.20 16.70
N THR A 161 -8.16 11.31 17.22
CA THR A 161 -7.68 11.95 18.45
C THR A 161 -7.74 11.01 19.66
N SER A 162 -8.79 10.19 19.74
CA SER A 162 -9.04 9.29 20.87
C SER A 162 -8.17 8.03 20.84
N PHE A 163 -7.90 7.47 19.66
CA PHE A 163 -7.34 6.11 19.55
C PHE A 163 -6.02 6.00 18.79
N TRP A 164 -5.66 6.96 17.91
CA TRP A 164 -4.36 6.90 17.25
C TRP A 164 -3.22 7.16 18.24
N PRO A 165 -2.00 6.67 17.95
CA PRO A 165 -0.90 6.86 18.88
C PRO A 165 -0.61 8.36 19.11
N THR A 166 -0.66 8.77 20.37
CA THR A 166 -0.47 10.17 20.77
C THR A 166 0.88 10.74 20.34
N SER A 167 1.88 9.86 20.19
CA SER A 167 3.23 10.19 19.72
C SER A 167 3.32 10.58 18.25
N CYS A 168 2.29 10.28 17.44
CA CYS A 168 2.35 10.43 15.98
C CYS A 168 1.01 10.74 15.31
N ARG A 169 0.02 11.31 16.00
CA ARG A 169 -1.35 11.50 15.45
C ARG A 169 -1.55 12.78 14.63
N GLU A 170 -0.79 13.85 14.91
CA GLU A 170 -1.03 15.16 14.29
C GLU A 170 -0.58 15.17 12.82
N GLU A 171 0.61 14.65 12.55
CA GLU A 171 1.20 14.62 11.22
C GLU A 171 0.41 13.76 10.20
N PRO A 172 -0.09 12.54 10.52
CA PRO A 172 -0.94 11.80 9.58
C PRO A 172 -2.28 12.48 9.32
N LEU A 173 -2.86 13.18 10.31
CA LEU A 173 -4.10 13.95 10.11
C LEU A 173 -3.87 15.13 9.17
N ASP A 174 -2.79 15.90 9.36
CA ASP A 174 -2.44 16.98 8.44
C ASP A 174 -2.11 16.43 7.04
N TYR A 175 -1.33 15.35 6.95
CA TYR A 175 -1.00 14.72 5.66
C TYR A 175 -2.26 14.24 4.91
N LEU A 176 -3.19 13.55 5.59
CA LEU A 176 -4.47 13.16 5.00
C LEU A 176 -5.27 14.37 4.49
N LYS A 177 -5.36 15.43 5.31
CA LYS A 177 -6.09 16.66 4.95
C LYS A 177 -5.47 17.36 3.73
N LYS A 178 -4.14 17.44 3.64
CA LYS A 178 -3.46 18.08 2.51
C LYS A 178 -3.54 17.24 1.24
N CYS A 179 -3.49 15.91 1.36
CA CYS A 179 -3.65 14.99 0.25
C CYS A 179 -5.09 14.92 -0.28
N ASP A 180 -6.10 15.23 0.53
CA ASP A 180 -7.52 15.16 0.12
C ASP A 180 -7.80 15.98 -1.15
N ALA A 181 -7.25 17.19 -1.26
CA ALA A 181 -7.41 18.04 -2.43
C ALA A 181 -6.82 17.39 -3.71
N VAL A 182 -5.64 16.76 -3.59
CA VAL A 182 -4.96 16.06 -4.69
C VAL A 182 -5.73 14.81 -5.09
N ILE A 183 -6.15 14.03 -4.11
CA ILE A 183 -6.99 12.83 -4.26
C ILE A 183 -8.27 13.16 -5.04
N ARG A 184 -9.00 14.21 -4.63
CA ARG A 184 -10.24 14.62 -5.28
C ARG A 184 -10.01 15.05 -6.72
N LYS A 185 -8.93 15.76 -7.01
CA LYS A 185 -8.57 16.15 -8.38
C LYS A 185 -8.28 14.92 -9.24
N ILE A 186 -7.46 13.99 -8.76
CA ILE A 186 -7.16 12.74 -9.47
C ILE A 186 -8.43 11.94 -9.75
N LEU A 187 -9.29 11.76 -8.74
CA LEU A 187 -10.54 11.01 -8.92
C LEU A 187 -11.49 11.70 -9.89
N ASN A 188 -11.63 13.03 -9.84
CA ASN A 188 -12.45 13.76 -10.82
C ASN A 188 -11.92 13.57 -12.25
N LEU A 189 -10.60 13.61 -12.46
CA LEU A 189 -10.01 13.39 -13.78
C LEU A 189 -10.22 11.95 -14.28
N LEU A 190 -10.02 10.95 -13.41
CA LEU A 190 -10.29 9.55 -13.73
C LEU A 190 -11.78 9.29 -14.00
N MET A 191 -12.68 9.86 -13.20
CA MET A 191 -14.12 9.72 -13.41
C MET A 191 -14.56 10.40 -14.72
N GLY A 192 -14.02 11.58 -15.03
CA GLY A 192 -14.23 12.24 -16.32
C GLY A 192 -13.77 11.37 -17.50
N GLY A 193 -12.65 10.66 -17.37
CA GLY A 193 -12.17 9.70 -18.37
C GLY A 193 -13.08 8.48 -18.57
N LEU A 194 -14.00 8.21 -17.63
CA LEU A 194 -15.06 7.20 -17.72
C LEU A 194 -16.42 7.79 -18.13
N ASN A 195 -16.45 9.05 -18.59
CA ASN A 195 -17.64 9.82 -18.93
C ASN A 195 -18.59 10.11 -17.75
N VAL A 196 -18.10 10.02 -16.51
CA VAL A 196 -18.83 10.44 -15.32
C VAL A 196 -18.70 11.96 -15.20
N LYS A 197 -19.82 12.69 -15.37
CA LYS A 197 -19.82 14.17 -15.41
C LYS A 197 -19.56 14.83 -14.06
N ALA A 198 -19.99 14.19 -12.98
CA ALA A 198 -19.84 14.69 -11.62
C ALA A 198 -19.79 13.55 -10.61
N ILE A 199 -18.98 13.71 -9.57
CA ILE A 199 -18.96 12.84 -8.40
C ILE A 199 -19.98 13.40 -7.40
N ASP A 200 -21.16 12.79 -7.38
CA ASP A 200 -22.15 13.04 -6.32
C ASP A 200 -21.74 12.36 -5.00
N LYS A 201 -22.55 12.55 -3.95
CA LYS A 201 -22.27 11.97 -2.63
C LYS A 201 -22.20 10.44 -2.64
N GLU A 202 -23.02 9.77 -3.46
CA GLU A 202 -23.03 8.31 -3.54
C GLU A 202 -21.73 7.79 -4.17
N LYS A 203 -21.30 8.41 -5.28
CA LYS A 203 -20.02 8.10 -5.93
C LYS A 203 -18.83 8.46 -5.05
N GLU A 204 -18.91 9.54 -4.28
CA GLU A 204 -17.87 9.88 -3.31
C GLU A 204 -17.72 8.77 -2.25
N GLU A 205 -18.83 8.28 -1.69
CA GLU A 205 -18.82 7.16 -0.75
C GLU A 205 -18.34 5.84 -1.39
N LEU A 206 -18.64 5.63 -2.68
CA LEU A 206 -18.18 4.47 -3.44
C LEU A 206 -16.67 4.52 -3.72
N LEU A 207 -16.12 5.70 -4.02
CA LEU A 207 -14.71 5.87 -4.40
C LEU A 207 -13.79 6.01 -3.19
N MET A 208 -14.23 6.73 -2.14
CA MET A 208 -13.40 7.12 -1.00
C MET A 208 -14.14 7.04 0.34
N GLY A 209 -15.12 6.14 0.45
CA GLY A 209 -15.93 5.97 1.67
C GLY A 209 -15.17 5.51 2.91
N SER A 210 -13.96 4.95 2.76
CA SER A 210 -13.03 4.71 3.85
C SER A 210 -11.61 5.10 3.42
N ARG A 211 -10.86 5.73 4.34
CA ARG A 211 -9.45 6.07 4.15
C ARG A 211 -8.61 5.30 5.17
N ARG A 212 -7.54 4.67 4.70
CA ARG A 212 -6.55 4.02 5.56
C ARG A 212 -5.18 4.57 5.25
N ILE A 213 -4.44 4.98 6.26
CA ILE A 213 -3.04 5.34 6.14
C ILE A 213 -2.19 4.29 6.85
N ASN A 214 -1.16 3.80 6.17
CA ASN A 214 -0.18 2.93 6.81
C ASN A 214 1.15 3.65 6.94
N PHE A 215 1.81 3.47 8.07
CA PHE A 215 3.26 3.64 8.17
C PHE A 215 3.88 2.28 7.95
N ASN A 216 4.65 2.11 6.88
CA ASN A 216 5.43 0.90 6.67
C ASN A 216 6.90 1.19 6.99
N TYR A 217 7.55 0.28 7.70
CA TYR A 217 8.96 0.31 8.02
C TYR A 217 9.65 -0.94 7.55
N TYR A 218 10.73 -0.76 6.81
CA TYR A 218 11.52 -1.81 6.20
C TYR A 218 12.93 -1.71 6.79
N PRO A 219 13.24 -2.50 7.82
CA PRO A 219 14.58 -2.51 8.38
C PRO A 219 15.58 -3.04 7.37
N LYS A 220 16.85 -2.69 7.56
CA LYS A 220 17.96 -3.28 6.83
C LYS A 220 17.87 -4.81 6.94
N CYS A 221 17.92 -5.48 5.80
CA CYS A 221 17.86 -6.93 5.69
C CYS A 221 19.28 -7.50 5.54
N PRO A 222 19.69 -8.54 6.30
CA PRO A 222 21.01 -9.14 6.16
C PRO A 222 21.23 -9.84 4.80
N ASN A 223 20.17 -10.46 4.25
CA ASN A 223 20.18 -11.16 2.97
C ASN A 223 19.01 -10.66 2.10
N PRO A 224 19.06 -9.43 1.57
CA PRO A 224 17.93 -8.80 0.89
C PRO A 224 17.45 -9.58 -0.35
N GLU A 225 18.34 -10.30 -1.02
CA GLU A 225 18.03 -11.15 -2.18
C GLU A 225 17.17 -12.38 -1.85
N LEU A 226 17.11 -12.77 -0.57
CA LEU A 226 16.32 -13.90 -0.09
C LEU A 226 14.93 -13.50 0.40
N SER A 227 14.66 -12.20 0.57
CA SER A 227 13.43 -11.71 1.17
C SER A 227 12.74 -10.63 0.34
N VAL A 228 11.54 -10.25 0.77
CA VAL A 228 10.78 -9.12 0.23
C VAL A 228 10.22 -8.33 1.40
N GLY A 229 10.08 -7.01 1.23
CA GLY A 229 9.30 -6.21 2.16
C GLY A 229 7.80 -6.52 2.03
N VAL A 230 7.30 -6.61 0.79
CA VAL A 230 5.93 -7.02 0.47
C VAL A 230 5.96 -7.90 -0.78
N GLY A 231 5.31 -9.06 -0.72
CA GLY A 231 5.16 -9.97 -1.86
C GLY A 231 4.34 -9.38 -3.01
N ARG A 232 4.22 -10.13 -4.12
CA ARG A 232 3.39 -9.70 -5.25
C ARG A 232 1.92 -9.64 -4.87
N HIS A 233 1.26 -8.53 -5.18
CA HIS A 233 -0.16 -8.33 -4.96
C HIS A 233 -0.70 -7.23 -5.86
N SER A 234 -2.01 -7.21 -6.08
CA SER A 234 -2.75 -6.01 -6.46
C SER A 234 -3.43 -5.39 -5.24
N ASP A 235 -3.59 -4.07 -5.24
CA ASP A 235 -4.35 -3.39 -4.18
C ASP A 235 -5.85 -3.57 -4.41
N ILE A 236 -6.61 -3.84 -3.34
CA ILE A 236 -8.09 -3.88 -3.41
C ILE A 236 -8.74 -2.49 -3.30
N SER A 237 -7.94 -1.43 -3.20
CA SER A 237 -8.39 -0.05 -3.10
C SER A 237 -9.11 0.43 -4.38
N THR A 238 -9.75 1.59 -4.29
CA THR A 238 -10.10 2.39 -5.47
C THR A 238 -8.83 2.93 -6.09
N ILE A 239 -8.07 3.69 -5.30
CA ILE A 239 -6.71 4.12 -5.62
C ILE A 239 -5.86 4.09 -4.35
N THR A 240 -4.55 4.00 -4.55
CA THR A 240 -3.55 4.16 -3.50
C THR A 240 -2.68 5.38 -3.82
N VAL A 241 -2.39 6.19 -2.79
CA VAL A 241 -1.49 7.34 -2.85
C VAL A 241 -0.28 7.04 -1.98
N LEU A 242 0.84 6.69 -2.59
CA LEU A 242 2.06 6.25 -1.92
C LEU A 242 3.11 7.36 -1.88
N LEU A 243 3.53 7.68 -0.67
CA LEU A 243 4.75 8.44 -0.42
C LEU A 243 5.91 7.48 -0.11
N GLN A 244 6.98 7.56 -0.91
CA GLN A 244 8.23 6.84 -0.67
C GLN A 244 9.26 7.74 0.03
N ASP A 245 10.25 7.12 0.67
CA ASP A 245 11.49 7.82 1.02
C ASP A 245 12.47 7.86 -0.19
N ASN A 246 13.67 8.36 0.04
CA ASN A 246 14.69 8.51 -1.00
C ASN A 246 15.40 7.18 -1.38
N ILE A 247 15.04 6.05 -0.74
CA ILE A 247 15.62 4.73 -1.03
C ILE A 247 14.74 3.98 -2.04
N GLY A 248 13.41 4.07 -1.89
CA GLY A 248 12.49 3.41 -2.80
C GLY A 248 12.50 1.88 -2.69
N GLY A 249 12.38 1.15 -3.79
CA GLY A 249 12.27 -0.32 -3.79
C GLY A 249 10.86 -0.84 -4.06
N LEU A 250 9.98 0.02 -4.59
CA LEU A 250 8.75 -0.41 -5.25
C LEU A 250 9.09 -0.98 -6.63
N TYR A 251 8.51 -2.12 -6.96
CA TYR A 251 8.56 -2.73 -8.28
C TYR A 251 7.15 -3.02 -8.78
N VAL A 252 6.86 -2.58 -9.99
CA VAL A 252 5.56 -2.75 -10.64
C VAL A 252 5.72 -3.73 -11.79
N LYS A 253 4.80 -4.69 -11.91
CA LYS A 253 4.82 -5.65 -13.02
C LYS A 253 4.35 -4.92 -14.28
N LYS A 254 5.11 -5.02 -15.37
CA LYS A 254 4.65 -4.49 -16.66
C LYS A 254 3.50 -5.34 -17.17
N LEU A 255 2.40 -4.69 -17.59
CA LEU A 255 1.20 -5.37 -18.08
C LEU A 255 1.54 -6.41 -19.15
N ASP A 256 0.87 -7.56 -19.07
CA ASP A 256 0.99 -8.68 -20.02
C ASP A 256 2.41 -9.24 -20.21
N THR A 257 3.29 -9.01 -19.24
CA THR A 257 4.66 -9.54 -19.23
C THR A 257 5.02 -10.13 -17.88
N ASN A 258 6.16 -10.82 -17.80
CA ASN A 258 6.73 -11.30 -16.53
C ASN A 258 7.87 -10.42 -16.00
N VAL A 259 7.99 -9.19 -16.52
CA VAL A 259 9.04 -8.27 -16.11
C VAL A 259 8.55 -7.24 -15.09
N TRP A 260 9.47 -6.84 -14.24
CA TRP A 260 9.27 -5.88 -13.16
C TRP A 260 10.02 -4.59 -13.48
N ILE A 261 9.36 -3.46 -13.26
CA ILE A 261 9.88 -2.12 -13.46
C ILE A 261 10.15 -1.53 -12.09
N HIS A 262 11.39 -1.11 -11.85
CA HIS A 262 11.74 -0.36 -10.66
C HIS A 262 11.12 1.03 -10.74
N VAL A 263 10.44 1.46 -9.67
CA VAL A 263 9.91 2.83 -9.56
C VAL A 263 10.91 3.66 -8.76
N PRO A 264 11.74 4.50 -9.42
CA PRO A 264 12.71 5.33 -8.71
C PRO A 264 11.98 6.41 -7.90
N PRO A 265 12.35 6.61 -6.62
CA PRO A 265 11.76 7.66 -5.82
C PRO A 265 12.14 9.04 -6.38
N VAL A 266 11.13 9.86 -6.67
CA VAL A 266 11.31 11.25 -7.09
C VAL A 266 11.02 12.16 -5.90
N ASN A 267 11.91 13.12 -5.63
CA ASN A 267 11.74 14.01 -4.50
C ASN A 267 10.43 14.81 -4.62
N GLY A 268 9.63 14.78 -3.56
CA GLY A 268 8.33 15.45 -3.53
C GLY A 268 7.27 14.85 -4.44
N ALA A 269 7.47 13.64 -4.97
CA ALA A 269 6.47 12.96 -5.79
C ALA A 269 5.57 12.05 -4.94
N LEU A 270 4.34 11.88 -5.41
CA LEU A 270 3.41 10.85 -4.93
C LEU A 270 3.23 9.80 -6.04
N VAL A 271 3.39 8.53 -5.69
CA VAL A 271 3.05 7.42 -6.59
C VAL A 271 1.57 7.12 -6.44
N ILE A 272 0.85 7.07 -7.54
CA ILE A 272 -0.57 6.73 -7.59
C ILE A 272 -0.73 5.41 -8.31
N ASN A 273 -1.51 4.50 -7.74
CA ASN A 273 -1.93 3.30 -8.45
C ASN A 273 -3.42 3.03 -8.33
N ILE A 274 -3.94 2.40 -9.38
CA ILE A 274 -5.31 1.94 -9.47
C ILE A 274 -5.41 0.62 -8.70
N GLY A 275 -6.45 0.47 -7.91
CA GLY A 275 -6.77 -0.79 -7.25
C GLY A 275 -7.95 -1.52 -7.89
N ASP A 276 -8.21 -2.74 -7.43
CA ASP A 276 -9.17 -3.66 -8.01
C ASP A 276 -10.59 -3.09 -8.01
N ALA A 277 -10.96 -2.31 -6.98
CA ALA A 277 -12.29 -1.69 -6.93
C ALA A 277 -12.51 -0.74 -8.11
N LEU A 278 -11.52 0.09 -8.45
CA LEU A 278 -11.61 0.99 -9.60
C LEU A 278 -11.46 0.27 -10.95
N GLN A 279 -10.68 -0.81 -11.02
CA GLN A 279 -10.67 -1.68 -12.21
C GLN A 279 -12.07 -2.26 -12.48
N ILE A 280 -12.74 -2.77 -11.45
CA ILE A 280 -14.11 -3.31 -11.53
C ILE A 280 -15.09 -2.21 -11.96
N MET A 281 -15.07 -1.06 -11.27
CA MET A 281 -15.96 0.07 -11.56
C MET A 281 -15.76 0.64 -12.97
N SER A 282 -14.52 0.71 -13.44
CA SER A 282 -14.19 1.20 -14.79
C SER A 282 -14.47 0.17 -15.90
N ASN A 283 -14.99 -1.02 -15.54
CA ASN A 283 -15.21 -2.14 -16.44
C ASN A 283 -13.95 -2.49 -17.24
N ASP A 284 -12.82 -2.64 -16.52
CA ASP A 284 -11.50 -2.98 -17.03
C ASP A 284 -10.81 -1.90 -17.88
N GLN A 285 -11.31 -0.66 -17.90
CA GLN A 285 -10.61 0.43 -18.57
C GLN A 285 -9.35 0.84 -17.82
N TYR A 286 -9.43 1.00 -16.51
CA TYR A 286 -8.26 1.25 -15.67
C TYR A 286 -7.74 -0.05 -15.10
N LYS A 287 -6.42 -0.18 -15.02
CA LYS A 287 -5.76 -1.45 -14.67
C LYS A 287 -5.22 -1.41 -13.26
N SER A 288 -5.70 -2.30 -12.42
CA SER A 288 -5.03 -2.68 -11.18
C SER A 288 -3.89 -3.64 -11.50
N VAL A 289 -2.69 -3.39 -10.99
CA VAL A 289 -1.48 -4.07 -11.45
C VAL A 289 -0.70 -4.68 -10.29
N GLU A 290 -0.17 -5.89 -10.52
CA GLU A 290 0.70 -6.54 -9.55
C GLU A 290 1.92 -5.67 -9.27
N HIS A 291 2.20 -5.47 -8.00
CA HIS A 291 3.38 -4.77 -7.54
C HIS A 291 3.94 -5.47 -6.29
N ARG A 292 5.19 -5.17 -5.97
CA ARG A 292 5.91 -5.76 -4.84
C ARG A 292 6.91 -4.75 -4.29
N VAL A 293 7.46 -5.07 -3.13
CA VAL A 293 8.43 -4.23 -2.45
C VAL A 293 9.63 -5.07 -2.06
N ILE A 294 10.81 -4.72 -2.54
CA ILE A 294 12.04 -5.45 -2.22
C ILE A 294 12.56 -5.13 -0.82
N ALA A 295 13.32 -6.06 -0.24
CA ALA A 295 14.14 -5.80 0.93
C ALA A 295 15.40 -5.00 0.54
N ASN A 296 15.95 -4.22 1.47
CA ASN A 296 17.18 -3.44 1.25
C ASN A 296 18.24 -3.82 2.28
N GLY A 297 19.47 -4.08 1.85
CA GLY A 297 20.57 -4.46 2.74
C GLY A 297 21.47 -3.31 3.21
N SER A 298 21.22 -2.08 2.77
CA SER A 298 22.09 -0.94 3.05
C SER A 298 21.50 0.01 4.10
N LYS A 299 20.20 0.28 4.05
CA LYS A 299 19.53 1.30 4.86
C LYS A 299 18.14 0.84 5.27
N ASN A 300 17.70 1.33 6.44
CA ASN A 300 16.30 1.28 6.84
C ASN A 300 15.50 2.24 5.96
N ARG A 301 14.26 1.88 5.64
CA ARG A 301 13.38 2.67 4.80
C ARG A 301 11.97 2.76 5.40
N VAL A 302 11.28 3.85 5.09
CA VAL A 302 9.84 4.01 5.34
C VAL A 302 9.04 4.24 4.06
N SER A 303 7.75 3.96 4.11
CA SER A 303 6.79 4.42 3.10
C SER A 303 5.44 4.69 3.76
N VAL A 304 4.69 5.65 3.24
CA VAL A 304 3.40 6.08 3.81
C VAL A 304 2.31 6.06 2.73
N PRO A 305 1.69 4.90 2.46
CA PRO A 305 0.54 4.83 1.58
C PRO A 305 -0.76 5.27 2.26
N ILE A 306 -1.58 6.00 1.51
CA ILE A 306 -3.01 6.23 1.78
C ILE A 306 -3.80 5.35 0.81
N PHE A 307 -4.63 4.47 1.34
CA PHE A 307 -5.56 3.65 0.58
C PHE A 307 -6.95 4.26 0.65
N LEU A 308 -7.57 4.46 -0.51
CA LEU A 308 -8.97 4.87 -0.60
C LEU A 308 -9.79 3.65 -0.96
N HIS A 309 -10.81 3.37 -0.17
CA HIS A 309 -11.68 2.23 -0.36
C HIS A 309 -13.15 2.67 -0.47
N PRO A 310 -13.99 1.90 -1.16
CA PRO A 310 -15.42 1.91 -0.94
C PRO A 310 -15.75 1.64 0.54
N LYS A 311 -16.95 2.02 0.99
CA LYS A 311 -17.46 1.54 2.28
C LYS A 311 -17.59 0.01 2.25
N PRO A 312 -17.42 -0.70 3.39
CA PRO A 312 -17.67 -2.13 3.45
C PRO A 312 -19.08 -2.53 2.94
N THR A 313 -20.06 -1.66 3.14
CA THR A 313 -21.46 -1.86 2.72
C THR A 313 -21.72 -1.49 1.25
N SER A 314 -20.74 -0.93 0.53
CA SER A 314 -20.92 -0.54 -0.87
C SER A 314 -20.94 -1.76 -1.77
N VAL A 315 -21.80 -1.75 -2.78
CA VAL A 315 -21.79 -2.73 -3.87
C VAL A 315 -20.95 -2.17 -5.01
N ILE A 316 -19.85 -2.83 -5.34
CA ILE A 316 -18.99 -2.46 -6.47
C ILE A 316 -19.39 -3.25 -7.72
N GLY A 317 -19.25 -2.63 -8.87
CA GLY A 317 -19.55 -3.21 -10.19
C GLY A 317 -19.33 -2.17 -11.29
N PRO A 318 -19.40 -2.56 -12.58
CA PRO A 318 -19.26 -1.63 -13.69
C PRO A 318 -20.19 -0.41 -13.56
N LEU A 319 -19.63 0.80 -13.69
CA LEU A 319 -20.39 2.04 -13.62
C LEU A 319 -21.46 2.10 -14.71
N GLN A 320 -22.63 2.61 -14.37
CA GLN A 320 -23.80 2.63 -15.24
C GLN A 320 -23.54 3.45 -16.52
N GLU A 321 -22.79 4.55 -16.40
CA GLU A 321 -22.37 5.42 -17.50
C GLU A 321 -21.59 4.66 -18.58
N LEU A 322 -20.91 3.57 -18.22
CA LEU A 322 -20.18 2.73 -19.16
C LEU A 322 -21.10 1.74 -19.88
N LEU A 323 -22.11 1.22 -19.18
CA LEU A 323 -23.08 0.26 -19.71
C LEU A 323 -24.07 0.93 -20.66
N GLU A 324 -24.49 2.16 -20.35
CA GLU A 324 -25.36 2.98 -21.21
C GLU A 324 -24.71 3.31 -22.56
N ASN A 325 -23.37 3.34 -22.61
CA ASN A 325 -22.60 3.48 -23.84
C ASN A 325 -22.45 2.16 -24.63
N GLY A 326 -23.23 1.13 -24.29
CA GLY A 326 -23.28 -0.15 -25.00
C GLY A 326 -22.17 -1.14 -24.63
N LYS A 327 -21.34 -0.85 -23.61
CA LYS A 327 -20.32 -1.81 -23.14
C LYS A 327 -20.99 -2.96 -22.41
N LYS A 328 -20.57 -4.19 -22.72
CA LYS A 328 -20.97 -5.37 -21.95
C LYS A 328 -20.24 -5.38 -20.60
N PRO A 329 -20.91 -5.72 -19.50
CA PRO A 329 -20.24 -5.88 -18.22
C PRO A 329 -19.25 -7.04 -18.29
N ILE A 330 -18.04 -6.84 -17.80
CA ILE A 330 -17.01 -7.87 -17.62
C ILE A 330 -17.08 -8.42 -16.19
N TYR A 331 -17.56 -7.60 -15.26
CA TYR A 331 -17.63 -7.89 -13.84
C TYR A 331 -19.09 -7.91 -13.34
N LYS A 332 -19.36 -8.77 -12.35
CA LYS A 332 -20.63 -8.81 -11.62
C LYS A 332 -20.63 -7.76 -10.50
N GLN A 333 -21.82 -7.48 -9.95
CA GLN A 333 -21.95 -6.65 -8.75
C GLN A 333 -21.62 -7.47 -7.49
N ILE A 334 -20.83 -6.91 -6.58
CA ILE A 334 -20.33 -7.60 -5.39
C ILE A 334 -20.29 -6.63 -4.21
N LEU A 335 -20.67 -7.11 -3.03
CA LEU A 335 -20.50 -6.37 -1.79
C LEU A 335 -18.99 -6.23 -1.48
N TYR A 336 -18.54 -5.00 -1.25
CA TYR A 336 -17.11 -4.73 -1.04
C TYR A 336 -16.56 -5.45 0.20
N ALA A 337 -17.34 -5.58 1.28
CA ALA A 337 -16.98 -6.40 2.44
C ALA A 337 -16.66 -7.86 2.06
N ASP A 338 -17.49 -8.50 1.23
CA ASP A 338 -17.26 -9.88 0.79
C ASP A 338 -15.98 -10.00 -0.04
N TYR A 339 -15.74 -9.04 -0.93
CA TYR A 339 -14.51 -8.95 -1.69
C TYR A 339 -13.27 -8.81 -0.78
N THR A 340 -13.34 -7.95 0.25
CA THR A 340 -12.25 -7.77 1.21
C THR A 340 -12.00 -9.02 2.06
N ASN A 341 -13.06 -9.74 2.47
CA ASN A 341 -12.93 -10.97 3.26
C ASN A 341 -12.19 -12.06 2.49
N ILE A 342 -12.46 -12.19 1.18
CA ILE A 342 -11.75 -13.14 0.31
C ILE A 342 -10.27 -12.75 0.23
N PHE A 343 -9.96 -11.47 0.02
CA PHE A 343 -8.58 -10.98 -0.04
C PHE A 343 -7.78 -11.28 1.22
N PHE A 344 -8.34 -11.00 2.41
CA PHE A 344 -7.64 -11.20 3.69
C PHE A 344 -7.69 -12.64 4.22
N SER A 345 -8.45 -13.55 3.58
CA SER A 345 -8.49 -14.97 3.96
C SER A 345 -7.19 -15.73 3.64
N LYS A 346 -6.30 -15.12 2.85
CA LYS A 346 -5.04 -15.69 2.36
C LYS A 346 -3.91 -14.66 2.42
N GLY A 347 -2.66 -15.13 2.28
CA GLY A 347 -1.51 -14.24 2.08
C GLY A 347 -1.52 -13.58 0.69
N HIS A 348 -0.61 -12.64 0.47
CA HIS A 348 -0.43 -12.03 -0.86
C HIS A 348 -0.01 -13.08 -1.90
N ASP A 349 -0.84 -13.29 -2.92
CA ASP A 349 -0.65 -14.30 -3.96
C ASP A 349 -0.87 -13.77 -5.38
N GLY A 350 -0.67 -12.46 -5.59
CA GLY A 350 -0.81 -11.82 -6.89
C GLY A 350 -2.17 -11.17 -7.12
N LYS A 351 -2.75 -11.34 -8.31
CA LYS A 351 -3.99 -10.67 -8.78
C LYS A 351 -5.25 -11.55 -8.74
N ASP A 352 -5.16 -12.79 -8.25
CA ASP A 352 -6.21 -13.80 -8.38
C ASP A 352 -7.58 -13.39 -7.80
N THR A 353 -7.60 -12.47 -6.84
CA THR A 353 -8.84 -11.98 -6.19
C THR A 353 -9.81 -11.33 -7.19
N VAL A 354 -9.32 -10.66 -8.23
CA VAL A 354 -10.19 -10.00 -9.22
C VAL A 354 -10.96 -11.01 -10.09
N GLU A 355 -10.46 -12.24 -10.25
CA GLU A 355 -11.15 -13.29 -11.01
C GLU A 355 -12.49 -13.66 -10.36
N PHE A 356 -12.59 -13.57 -9.03
CA PHE A 356 -13.85 -13.77 -8.32
C PHE A 356 -14.94 -12.79 -8.77
N ALA A 357 -14.56 -11.62 -9.29
CA ALA A 357 -15.49 -10.59 -9.70
C ALA A 357 -15.94 -10.67 -11.16
N LYS A 358 -15.28 -11.49 -11.98
CA LYS A 358 -15.67 -11.65 -13.38
C LYS A 358 -16.98 -12.44 -13.54
N ILE A 359 -17.65 -12.20 -14.67
CA ILE A 359 -18.88 -12.91 -15.09
C ILE A 359 -18.56 -14.28 -15.68
#